data_AF-A0A3B8J7X3-F1
#
_entry.id   AF-A0A3B8J7X3-F1
#
_cell.length_a   1.000
_cell.length_b   1.000
_cell.length_c   1.000
_cell.angle_alpha   90.00
_cell.angle_beta   90.00
_cell.angle_gamma   90.00
#
_symmetry.space_group_name_H-M   'P 1'
#
loop_
_entity.id
_entity.type
_entity.pdbx_description
1 polymer ?
#
loop_
_entity_poly.entity_id
_entity_poly.type
_entity_poly.pdbx_seq_one_letter_code
_entity_poly.pdbx_strand_id
1 'polypeptide(L)'
;MGLTNQSTGSSLLGNNIVIDRTSCHGSIIALSGNPNVGKSTVFNSLTGLNQHTGNWPGKTVTACCGKYRYKNNNFILVDIPGTYSLMANSAEEEIARDFVCFENPDATVVVTDATCLERNLNLVLQTIEITKKVVVCVNLIDEAERKKIRIDCKKLFDRLGVPVVATNARSRRGLDELTDAVYNIALGLVRTNPLEIRYDETIEQAIELVRPIIWEITGGKINDRWVSLKLLDEDASMLESLNKFLGFNIMDYPMLRQNLNKARQHLEQNGIHPDQLRDRIVSVSYTHL
;
A
#
# COMPACT_ATOMS: atom_id res chain seq x y z
N MET A 1 28.58 28.68 -24.55
CA MET A 1 28.93 28.78 -23.11
C MET A 1 27.85 29.64 -22.49
N GLY A 2 26.82 29.13 -21.85
CA GLY A 2 26.79 28.25 -20.68
C GLY A 2 25.67 28.84 -19.81
N LEU A 3 24.43 28.41 -20.06
CA LEU A 3 23.29 28.79 -19.23
C LEU A 3 23.12 27.68 -18.19
N THR A 4 23.50 27.99 -16.95
CA THR A 4 23.27 27.14 -15.79
C THR A 4 21.79 27.19 -15.40
N ASN A 5 21.11 26.07 -15.56
CA ASN A 5 19.78 25.82 -14.99
C ASN A 5 19.88 25.76 -13.46
N GLN A 6 19.58 26.88 -12.81
CA GLN A 6 19.02 26.88 -11.46
C GLN A 6 17.58 27.36 -11.59
N SER A 7 16.64 26.45 -11.80
CA SER A 7 15.21 26.76 -11.66
C SER A 7 14.70 26.15 -10.35
N THR A 8 14.78 26.98 -9.32
CA THR A 8 13.69 27.22 -8.36
C THR A 8 12.92 25.99 -7.86
N GLY A 9 13.35 25.49 -6.70
CA GLY A 9 12.45 24.78 -5.79
C GLY A 9 11.27 25.69 -5.43
N SER A 10 10.09 25.29 -5.86
CA SER A 10 8.82 25.87 -5.44
C SER A 10 8.54 25.46 -3.99
N SER A 11 9.08 26.23 -3.06
CA SER A 11 8.58 26.31 -1.69
C SER A 11 7.19 26.94 -1.70
N LEU A 12 6.16 26.14 -1.96
CA LEU A 12 4.78 26.51 -1.64
C LEU A 12 4.55 26.23 -0.14
N LEU A 13 4.64 27.29 0.65
CA LEU A 13 4.12 27.34 2.01
C LEU A 13 2.62 27.05 1.97
N GLY A 14 2.25 25.84 2.33
CA GLY A 14 0.88 25.42 2.56
C GLY A 14 0.89 24.28 3.58
N ASN A 15 -0.21 24.10 4.31
CA ASN A 15 -0.41 23.06 5.33
C ASN A 15 -0.34 21.61 4.78
N ASN A 16 0.29 21.37 3.64
CA ASN A 16 0.36 20.08 2.99
C ASN A 16 1.60 19.31 3.47
N ILE A 17 1.43 18.03 3.80
CA ILE A 17 2.58 17.17 4.13
C ILE A 17 3.34 16.88 2.83
N VAL A 18 4.59 17.34 2.74
CA VAL A 18 5.55 16.97 1.69
C VAL A 18 6.60 16.06 2.31
N ILE A 19 6.61 14.79 1.89
CA ILE A 19 7.63 13.83 2.32
C ILE A 19 8.80 13.93 1.34
N ASP A 20 9.73 14.84 1.62
CA ASP A 20 10.92 15.00 0.81
C ASP A 20 11.99 13.97 1.18
N ARG A 21 12.12 12.93 0.35
CA ARG A 21 13.13 11.87 0.45
C ARG A 21 14.58 12.37 0.42
N THR A 22 14.85 13.54 -0.17
CA THR A 22 16.22 14.07 -0.33
C THR A 22 16.71 14.84 0.89
N SER A 23 15.82 15.47 1.66
CA SER A 23 16.15 16.11 2.93
C SER A 23 15.93 15.22 4.15
N CYS A 24 15.27 14.07 3.99
CA CYS A 24 15.00 13.14 5.08
C CYS A 24 15.96 11.94 5.11
N HIS A 25 16.86 11.91 6.10
CA HIS A 25 17.78 10.79 6.33
C HIS A 25 17.13 9.61 7.08
N GLY A 26 15.91 9.21 6.73
CA GLY A 26 15.19 8.14 7.43
C GLY A 26 14.28 7.31 6.54
N SER A 27 14.09 6.05 6.91
CA SER A 27 13.21 5.13 6.20
C SER A 27 11.74 5.53 6.36
N ILE A 28 10.99 5.52 5.27
CA ILE A 28 9.57 5.91 5.25
C ILE A 28 8.72 4.67 5.49
N ILE A 29 7.92 4.71 6.56
CA ILE A 29 7.04 3.62 6.95
C ILE A 29 5.59 4.07 6.78
N ALA A 30 4.84 3.36 5.94
CA ALA A 30 3.40 3.54 5.81
C ALA A 30 2.68 2.84 6.97
N LEU A 31 1.76 3.53 7.63
CA LEU A 31 0.84 2.92 8.58
C LEU A 31 -0.57 2.94 7.99
N SER A 32 -1.04 1.76 7.57
CA SER A 32 -2.36 1.52 6.98
C SER A 32 -3.22 0.68 7.93
N GLY A 33 -4.52 0.61 7.67
CA GLY A 33 -5.46 -0.18 8.44
C GLY A 33 -6.89 0.31 8.30
N ASN A 34 -7.85 -0.56 8.65
CA ASN A 34 -9.26 -0.17 8.66
C ASN A 34 -9.51 0.94 9.70
N PRO A 35 -10.58 1.72 9.57
CA PRO A 35 -11.03 2.61 10.64
C PRO A 35 -11.21 1.86 11.97
N ASN A 36 -10.84 2.50 13.08
CA ASN A 36 -11.02 2.01 14.46
C ASN A 36 -10.22 0.76 14.88
N VAL A 37 -9.19 0.34 14.12
CA VAL A 37 -8.30 -0.79 14.49
C VAL A 37 -7.21 -0.46 15.51
N GLY A 38 -7.22 0.77 16.04
CA GLY A 38 -6.16 1.28 16.92
C GLY A 38 -4.90 1.77 16.18
N LYS A 39 -5.01 2.07 14.88
CA LYS A 39 -3.95 2.68 14.06
C LYS A 39 -3.32 3.91 14.72
N SER A 40 -4.14 4.88 15.15
CA SER A 40 -3.65 6.09 15.84
C SER A 40 -2.98 5.76 17.19
N THR A 41 -3.41 4.71 17.89
CA THR A 41 -2.75 4.25 19.13
C THR A 41 -1.37 3.69 18.85
N VAL A 42 -1.21 2.88 17.80
CA VAL A 42 0.10 2.39 17.33
C VAL A 42 0.98 3.57 16.92
N PHE A 43 0.45 4.49 16.10
CA PHE A 43 1.15 5.69 15.64
C PHE A 43 1.70 6.52 16.82
N ASN A 44 0.84 6.84 17.79
CA ASN A 44 1.21 7.62 18.97
C ASN A 44 2.23 6.88 19.85
N SER A 45 2.10 5.57 19.98
CA SER A 45 2.98 4.77 20.83
C SER A 45 4.40 4.66 20.27
N LEU A 46 4.56 4.73 18.94
CA LEU A 46 5.85 4.68 18.26
C LEU A 46 6.49 6.07 18.10
N THR A 47 5.71 7.11 17.81
CA THR A 47 6.23 8.46 17.50
C THR A 47 6.32 9.38 18.72
N GLY A 48 5.56 9.08 19.78
CA GLY A 48 5.50 9.94 20.97
C GLY A 48 5.02 11.34 20.60
N LEU A 49 5.73 12.37 21.05
CA LEU A 49 5.40 13.78 20.81
C LEU A 49 5.96 14.34 19.48
N ASN A 50 6.74 13.56 18.73
CA ASN A 50 7.43 14.04 17.52
C ASN A 50 6.56 13.88 16.28
N GLN A 51 5.39 14.53 16.29
CA GLN A 51 4.39 14.42 15.24
C GLN A 51 4.18 15.76 14.53
N HIS A 52 3.83 15.68 13.26
CA HIS A 52 3.44 16.80 12.44
C HIS A 52 2.14 16.45 11.72
N THR A 53 1.20 17.40 11.72
CA THR A 53 -0.10 17.26 11.09
C THR A 53 -0.27 18.31 10.00
N GLY A 54 -0.95 17.91 8.93
CA GLY A 54 -1.25 18.76 7.78
C GLY A 54 -2.38 18.12 6.98
N ASN A 55 -2.47 18.45 5.70
CA ASN A 55 -3.39 17.83 4.75
C ASN A 55 -2.61 17.09 3.66
N TRP A 56 -3.25 16.10 3.05
CA TRP A 56 -2.72 15.47 1.86
C TRP A 56 -2.75 16.47 0.69
N PRO A 57 -1.70 16.53 -0.16
CA PRO A 57 -1.62 17.50 -1.25
C PRO A 57 -2.86 17.48 -2.16
N GLY A 58 -3.57 18.61 -2.22
CA GLY A 58 -4.76 18.77 -3.07
C GLY A 58 -6.01 18.06 -2.55
N LYS A 59 -6.02 17.59 -1.29
CA LYS A 59 -7.18 16.93 -0.66
C LYS A 59 -7.49 17.61 0.68
N THR A 60 -8.72 17.48 1.14
CA THR A 60 -9.17 17.96 2.47
C THR A 60 -8.93 16.96 3.59
N VAL A 61 -8.31 15.82 3.27
CA VAL A 61 -8.04 14.74 4.22
C VAL A 61 -6.78 15.09 5.02
N THR A 62 -6.88 15.00 6.36
CA THR A 62 -5.75 15.23 7.26
C THR A 62 -4.68 14.16 7.06
N ALA A 63 -3.43 14.60 7.04
CA ALA A 63 -2.24 13.77 7.01
C ALA A 63 -1.50 13.94 8.33
N CYS A 64 -0.99 12.84 8.90
CA CYS A 64 -0.14 12.87 10.08
C CYS A 64 1.15 12.12 9.76
N CYS A 65 2.30 12.70 10.11
CA CYS A 65 3.57 12.00 10.08
C CYS A 65 4.32 12.21 11.39
N GLY A 66 5.14 11.24 11.79
CA GLY A 66 5.90 11.32 13.02
C GLY A 66 7.26 10.65 12.88
N LYS A 67 8.24 11.17 13.61
CA LYS A 67 9.62 10.67 13.56
C LYS A 67 9.91 9.83 14.80
N TYR A 68 10.55 8.70 14.60
CA TYR A 68 11.07 7.88 15.69
C TYR A 68 12.45 7.33 15.34
N ARG A 69 13.20 6.93 16.36
CA ARG A 69 14.54 6.36 16.21
C ARG A 69 14.56 4.96 16.79
N TYR A 70 15.15 4.02 16.04
CA TYR A 70 15.28 2.64 16.47
C TYR A 70 16.61 2.06 15.99
N LYS A 71 17.37 1.40 16.87
CA LYS A 71 18.70 0.82 16.57
C LYS A 71 19.60 1.75 15.74
N ASN A 72 19.75 3.00 16.21
CA ASN A 72 20.50 4.09 15.56
C ASN A 72 20.00 4.58 14.19
N ASN A 73 18.92 4.03 13.66
CA ASN A 73 18.31 4.43 12.40
C ASN A 73 17.11 5.37 12.62
N ASN A 74 16.89 6.29 11.70
CA ASN A 74 15.76 7.21 11.73
C ASN A 74 14.62 6.66 10.88
N PHE A 75 13.40 6.78 11.38
CA PHE A 75 12.19 6.35 10.70
C PHE A 75 11.18 7.49 10.67
N ILE A 76 10.44 7.56 9.58
CA ILE A 76 9.31 8.47 9.40
C ILE A 76 8.07 7.61 9.25
N LEU A 77 7.22 7.60 10.26
CA LEU A 77 5.94 6.94 10.22
C LEU A 77 4.92 7.89 9.60
N VAL A 78 4.25 7.45 8.55
CA VAL A 78 3.20 8.22 7.86
C VAL A 78 1.87 7.53 8.10
N ASP A 79 0.94 8.24 8.73
CA ASP A 79 -0.39 7.74 8.99
C ASP A 79 -1.26 7.90 7.73
N ILE A 80 -1.57 6.77 7.10
CA ILE A 80 -2.45 6.74 5.93
C ILE A 80 -3.91 6.80 6.44
N PRO A 81 -4.82 7.51 5.74
CA PRO A 81 -6.24 7.48 6.08
C PRO A 81 -6.77 6.05 6.24
N GLY A 82 -7.61 5.85 7.27
CA GLY A 82 -8.19 4.53 7.51
C GLY A 82 -9.12 4.13 6.38
N THR A 83 -8.84 3.01 5.72
CA THR A 83 -9.58 2.52 4.56
C THR A 83 -9.94 1.04 4.70
N TYR A 84 -11.02 0.62 4.06
CA TYR A 84 -11.37 -0.80 3.95
C TYR A 84 -10.81 -1.47 2.69
N SER A 85 -10.43 -0.68 1.67
CA SER A 85 -9.88 -1.19 0.41
C SER A 85 -8.93 -0.20 -0.27
N LEU A 86 -8.18 -0.68 -1.25
CA LEU A 86 -7.31 0.11 -2.13
C LEU A 86 -7.91 0.21 -3.54
N MET A 87 -9.24 0.15 -3.64
CA MET A 87 -10.01 0.23 -4.89
C MET A 87 -10.36 1.67 -5.29
N ALA A 88 -9.94 2.67 -4.49
CA ALA A 88 -10.09 4.11 -4.74
C ALA A 88 -11.53 4.62 -4.92
N ASN A 89 -12.50 4.07 -4.17
CA ASN A 89 -13.88 4.54 -4.19
C ASN A 89 -14.11 5.82 -3.36
N SER A 90 -13.13 6.23 -2.56
CA SER A 90 -13.14 7.48 -1.81
C SER A 90 -11.78 8.17 -1.89
N ALA A 91 -11.73 9.46 -1.53
CA ALA A 91 -10.49 10.21 -1.46
C ALA A 91 -9.47 9.57 -0.49
N GLU A 92 -9.94 8.99 0.61
CA GLU A 92 -9.11 8.26 1.57
C GLU A 92 -8.51 6.98 0.96
N GLU A 93 -9.31 6.21 0.22
CA GLU A 93 -8.84 4.99 -0.45
C GLU A 93 -7.84 5.32 -1.57
N GLU A 94 -8.09 6.40 -2.33
CA GLU A 94 -7.19 6.91 -3.37
C GLU A 94 -5.84 7.33 -2.78
N ILE A 95 -5.84 8.10 -1.68
CA ILE A 95 -4.62 8.47 -0.96
C ILE A 95 -3.86 7.24 -0.48
N ALA A 96 -4.57 6.25 0.09
CA ALA A 96 -3.96 5.03 0.58
C ALA A 96 -3.31 4.20 -0.53
N ARG A 97 -4.02 4.02 -1.64
CA ARG A 97 -3.54 3.32 -2.83
C ARG A 97 -2.30 4.01 -3.40
N ASP A 98 -2.39 5.31 -3.60
CA ASP A 98 -1.34 6.10 -4.24
C ASP A 98 -0.07 6.13 -3.36
N PHE A 99 -0.21 6.23 -2.05
CA PHE A 99 0.92 6.18 -1.14
C PHE A 99 1.62 4.82 -1.16
N VAL A 100 0.86 3.72 -1.09
CA VAL A 100 1.46 2.38 -1.09
C VAL A 100 2.10 2.04 -2.44
N CYS A 101 1.50 2.49 -3.55
CA CYS A 101 1.97 2.18 -4.90
C CYS A 101 3.10 3.09 -5.39
N PHE A 102 2.94 4.41 -5.26
CA PHE A 102 3.80 5.40 -5.92
C PHE A 102 4.85 5.99 -4.98
N GLU A 103 4.51 6.19 -3.71
CA GLU A 103 5.46 6.73 -2.72
C GLU A 103 6.45 5.67 -2.22
N ASN A 104 6.36 4.40 -2.68
CA ASN A 104 7.31 3.30 -2.45
C ASN A 104 7.89 3.23 -1.02
N PRO A 105 7.05 3.10 0.02
CA PRO A 105 7.51 3.04 1.40
C PRO A 105 8.52 1.89 1.62
N ASP A 106 9.42 2.06 2.58
CA ASP A 106 10.42 1.05 2.97
C ASP A 106 9.77 -0.09 3.76
N ALA A 107 8.69 0.18 4.48
CA ALA A 107 7.77 -0.85 4.94
C ALA A 107 6.34 -0.30 5.04
N THR A 108 5.36 -1.17 4.87
CA THR A 108 3.94 -0.89 5.09
C THR A 108 3.42 -1.75 6.24
N VAL A 109 3.09 -1.10 7.34
CA VAL A 109 2.43 -1.74 8.48
C VAL A 109 0.93 -1.70 8.26
N VAL A 110 0.29 -2.86 8.15
CA VAL A 110 -1.18 -2.96 8.09
C VAL A 110 -1.70 -3.34 9.46
N VAL A 111 -2.34 -2.40 10.14
CA VAL A 111 -2.95 -2.59 11.45
C VAL A 111 -4.33 -3.21 11.28
N THR A 112 -4.58 -4.30 11.99
CA THR A 112 -5.80 -5.11 11.93
C THR A 112 -6.38 -5.28 13.34
N ASP A 113 -7.70 -5.36 13.44
CA ASP A 113 -8.39 -5.67 14.69
C ASP A 113 -8.49 -7.20 14.89
N ALA A 114 -7.86 -7.68 15.97
CA ALA A 114 -7.90 -9.08 16.40
C ALA A 114 -9.33 -9.62 16.59
N THR A 115 -10.30 -8.79 16.95
CA THR A 115 -11.68 -9.21 17.19
C THR A 115 -12.51 -9.40 15.92
N CYS A 116 -12.06 -8.87 14.78
CA CYS A 116 -12.74 -8.99 13.50
C CYS A 116 -11.74 -9.16 12.34
N LEU A 117 -10.79 -10.07 12.52
CA LEU A 117 -9.63 -10.22 11.63
C LEU A 117 -9.99 -10.47 10.16
N GLU A 118 -10.99 -11.31 9.88
CA GLU A 118 -11.45 -11.65 8.52
C GLU A 118 -11.72 -10.40 7.67
N ARG A 119 -12.47 -9.43 8.22
CA ARG A 119 -12.78 -8.17 7.54
C ARG A 119 -11.53 -7.31 7.29
N ASN A 120 -10.54 -7.41 8.16
CA ASN A 120 -9.31 -6.61 8.08
C ASN A 120 -8.30 -7.21 7.10
N LEU A 121 -8.32 -8.53 6.90
CA LEU A 121 -7.40 -9.21 6.01
C LEU A 121 -7.60 -8.84 4.53
N ASN A 122 -8.77 -8.34 4.13
CA ASN A 122 -8.98 -7.84 2.76
C ASN A 122 -7.97 -6.74 2.39
N LEU A 123 -7.75 -5.78 3.30
CA LEU A 123 -6.75 -4.72 3.11
C LEU A 123 -5.32 -5.26 3.13
N VAL A 124 -5.05 -6.27 3.97
CA VAL A 124 -3.74 -6.93 4.03
C VAL A 124 -3.40 -7.59 2.68
N LEU A 125 -4.33 -8.34 2.11
CA LEU A 125 -4.15 -9.02 0.82
C LEU A 125 -3.91 -8.02 -0.31
N GLN A 126 -4.71 -6.96 -0.40
CA GLN A 126 -4.51 -5.92 -1.42
C GLN A 126 -3.16 -5.20 -1.25
N THR A 127 -2.73 -4.96 -0.01
CA THR A 127 -1.42 -4.35 0.26
C THR A 127 -0.28 -5.27 -0.18
N ILE A 128 -0.40 -6.57 0.09
CA ILE A 128 0.57 -7.60 -0.33
C ILE A 128 0.66 -7.69 -1.86
N GLU A 129 -0.46 -7.53 -2.56
CA GLU A 129 -0.48 -7.52 -4.03
C GLU A 129 0.31 -6.34 -4.61
N ILE A 130 0.28 -5.18 -3.95
CA ILE A 130 0.98 -3.97 -4.38
C ILE A 130 2.46 -4.02 -4.02
N THR A 131 2.82 -4.45 -2.80
CA THR A 131 4.20 -4.41 -2.30
C THR A 131 4.56 -5.63 -1.46
N LYS A 132 5.83 -6.04 -1.55
CA LYS A 132 6.38 -7.14 -0.74
C LYS A 132 6.83 -6.70 0.66
N LYS A 133 6.91 -5.39 0.90
CA LYS A 133 7.46 -4.80 2.13
C LYS A 133 6.39 -4.63 3.21
N VAL A 134 5.63 -5.69 3.51
CA VAL A 134 4.46 -5.62 4.42
C VAL A 134 4.78 -6.21 5.79
N VAL A 135 4.23 -5.60 6.84
CA VAL A 135 4.18 -6.14 8.21
C VAL A 135 2.74 -6.07 8.70
N VAL A 136 2.17 -7.18 9.13
CA VAL A 136 0.81 -7.24 9.67
C VAL A 136 0.85 -7.05 11.18
N CYS A 137 0.15 -6.04 11.67
CA CYS A 137 -0.02 -5.78 13.09
C CYS A 137 -1.43 -6.23 13.52
N VAL A 138 -1.53 -7.33 14.28
CA VAL A 138 -2.78 -7.83 14.84
C VAL A 138 -3.00 -7.18 16.20
N ASN A 139 -3.64 -6.02 16.20
CA ASN A 139 -3.84 -5.19 17.39
C ASN A 139 -5.13 -5.58 18.14
N LEU A 140 -5.30 -5.07 19.36
CA LEU A 140 -6.45 -5.36 20.24
C LEU A 140 -6.51 -6.83 20.68
N ILE A 141 -5.34 -7.47 20.89
CA ILE A 141 -5.26 -8.88 21.29
C ILE A 141 -5.92 -9.14 22.66
N ASP A 142 -5.94 -8.14 23.55
CA ASP A 142 -6.61 -8.19 24.85
C ASP A 142 -8.13 -8.27 24.73
N GLU A 143 -8.71 -7.50 23.79
CA GLU A 143 -10.15 -7.58 23.51
C GLU A 143 -10.52 -8.91 22.85
N ALA A 144 -9.64 -9.47 22.01
CA ALA A 144 -9.84 -10.80 21.45
C ALA A 144 -9.79 -11.89 22.53
N GLU A 145 -8.81 -11.84 23.45
CA GLU A 145 -8.70 -12.74 24.60
C GLU A 145 -9.97 -12.66 25.48
N ARG A 146 -10.48 -11.45 25.76
CA ARG A 146 -11.73 -11.23 26.51
C ARG A 146 -12.95 -11.83 25.84
N LYS A 147 -13.00 -11.78 24.50
CA LYS A 147 -14.03 -12.43 23.66
C LYS A 147 -13.78 -13.92 23.42
N LYS A 148 -12.74 -14.51 24.02
CA LYS A 148 -12.31 -15.91 23.84
C LYS A 148 -11.92 -16.25 22.39
N ILE A 149 -11.50 -15.26 21.61
CA ILE A 149 -10.96 -15.41 20.26
C ILE A 149 -9.47 -15.72 20.39
N ARG A 150 -9.00 -16.79 19.74
CA ARG A 150 -7.59 -17.16 19.69
C ARG A 150 -7.06 -16.96 18.29
N ILE A 151 -5.98 -16.20 18.17
CA ILE A 151 -5.34 -15.92 16.88
C ILE A 151 -3.98 -16.59 16.86
N ASP A 152 -3.76 -17.42 15.84
CA ASP A 152 -2.48 -18.06 15.60
C ASP A 152 -1.66 -17.21 14.60
N CYS A 153 -0.86 -16.30 15.13
CA CYS A 153 -0.03 -15.40 14.31
C CYS A 153 1.01 -16.17 13.50
N LYS A 154 1.45 -17.35 13.97
CA LYS A 154 2.38 -18.19 13.22
C LYS A 154 1.72 -18.76 11.97
N LYS A 155 0.51 -19.31 12.10
CA LYS A 155 -0.25 -19.77 10.92
C LYS A 155 -0.57 -18.63 9.95
N LEU A 156 -0.88 -17.44 10.45
CA LEU A 156 -1.08 -16.26 9.60
C LEU A 156 0.20 -15.90 8.85
N PHE A 157 1.35 -15.91 9.52
CA PHE A 157 2.65 -15.73 8.89
C PHE A 157 2.90 -16.77 7.80
N ASP A 158 2.69 -18.06 8.10
CA ASP A 158 2.92 -19.16 7.16
C ASP A 158 2.01 -19.05 5.92
N ARG A 159 0.79 -18.52 6.06
CA ARG A 159 -0.17 -18.33 4.95
C ARG A 159 0.09 -17.07 4.15
N LEU A 160 0.37 -15.95 4.81
CA LEU A 160 0.51 -14.64 4.16
C LEU A 160 1.92 -14.41 3.63
N GLY A 161 2.93 -15.11 4.17
CA GLY A 161 4.33 -14.99 3.76
C GLY A 161 5.00 -13.67 4.16
N VAL A 162 4.39 -12.92 5.08
CA VAL A 162 4.86 -11.64 5.62
C VAL A 162 4.81 -11.65 7.15
N PRO A 163 5.70 -10.91 7.86
CA PRO A 163 5.70 -10.85 9.32
C PRO A 163 4.33 -10.49 9.90
N VAL A 164 3.90 -11.25 10.90
CA VAL A 164 2.65 -11.01 11.65
C VAL A 164 2.97 -10.86 13.13
N VAL A 165 2.62 -9.73 13.72
CA VAL A 165 2.90 -9.40 15.11
C VAL A 165 1.60 -9.10 15.85
N ALA A 166 1.33 -9.83 16.94
CA ALA A 166 0.23 -9.54 17.84
C ALA A 166 0.59 -8.37 18.77
N THR A 167 -0.31 -7.39 18.90
CA THR A 167 -0.08 -6.22 19.72
C THR A 167 -1.28 -5.86 20.59
N ASN A 168 -1.00 -5.21 21.71
CA ASN A 168 -1.93 -4.33 22.39
C ASN A 168 -1.22 -2.98 22.52
N ALA A 169 -1.53 -2.09 21.58
CA ALA A 169 -0.88 -0.78 21.52
C ALA A 169 -1.07 0.04 22.81
N ARG A 170 -2.22 -0.09 23.49
CA ARG A 170 -2.51 0.65 24.73
C ARG A 170 -1.61 0.25 25.89
N SER A 171 -1.30 -1.03 26.03
CA SER A 171 -0.38 -1.55 27.06
C SER A 171 1.07 -1.67 26.57
N ARG A 172 1.35 -1.23 25.34
CA ARG A 172 2.65 -1.36 24.64
C ARG A 172 3.12 -2.80 24.44
N ARG A 173 2.29 -3.81 24.69
CA ARG A 173 2.61 -5.22 24.45
C ARG A 173 2.75 -5.46 22.94
N GLY A 174 3.84 -6.10 22.51
CA GLY A 174 4.07 -6.44 21.11
C GLY A 174 4.66 -5.31 20.24
N LEU A 175 4.80 -4.09 20.77
CA LEU A 175 5.28 -2.95 19.98
C LEU A 175 6.78 -3.00 19.68
N ASP A 176 7.58 -3.60 20.57
CA ASP A 176 9.01 -3.76 20.32
C ASP A 176 9.23 -4.78 19.21
N GLU A 177 8.50 -5.90 19.23
CA GLU A 177 8.49 -6.92 18.18
C GLU A 177 7.99 -6.36 16.84
N LEU A 178 6.97 -5.49 16.87
CA LEU A 178 6.48 -4.79 15.68
C LEU A 178 7.56 -3.88 15.10
N THR A 179 8.24 -3.10 15.95
CA THR A 179 9.30 -2.19 15.54
C THR A 179 10.50 -2.95 14.98
N ASP A 180 10.83 -4.11 15.56
CA ASP A 180 11.84 -5.03 15.04
C ASP A 180 11.48 -5.58 13.66
N ALA A 181 10.24 -6.03 13.45
CA ALA A 181 9.78 -6.51 12.16
C ALA A 181 9.84 -5.41 11.10
N VAL A 182 9.41 -4.19 11.43
CA VAL A 182 9.49 -3.01 10.55
C VAL A 182 10.93 -2.67 10.21
N TYR A 183 11.82 -2.64 11.20
CA TYR A 183 13.25 -2.41 11.01
C TYR A 183 13.86 -3.40 10.01
N ASN A 184 13.58 -4.69 10.19
CA ASN A 184 14.12 -5.74 9.33
C ASN A 184 13.62 -5.66 7.89
N ILE A 185 12.35 -5.31 7.68
CA ILE A 185 11.77 -5.14 6.33
C ILE A 185 12.29 -3.87 5.68
N ALA A 186 12.28 -2.74 6.39
CA ALA A 186 12.70 -1.44 5.87
C ALA A 186 14.16 -1.42 5.41
N LEU A 187 15.04 -2.15 6.11
CA LEU A 187 16.45 -2.26 5.75
C LEU A 187 16.77 -3.47 4.86
N GLY A 188 15.76 -4.26 4.45
CA GLY A 188 15.95 -5.44 3.59
C GLY A 188 16.74 -6.58 4.25
N LEU A 189 16.75 -6.65 5.58
CA LEU A 189 17.43 -7.70 6.35
C LEU A 189 16.67 -9.03 6.31
N VAL A 190 15.36 -8.97 6.07
CA VAL A 190 14.50 -10.14 5.89
C VAL A 190 13.87 -10.08 4.51
N ARG A 191 13.93 -11.20 3.78
CA ARG A 191 13.16 -11.39 2.55
C ARG A 191 11.82 -12.01 2.90
N THR A 192 10.74 -11.37 2.47
CA THR A 192 9.40 -11.94 2.51
C THR A 192 9.16 -12.79 1.27
N ASN A 193 8.24 -13.74 1.38
CA ASN A 193 7.69 -14.46 0.24
C ASN A 193 6.17 -14.33 0.31
N PRO A 194 5.62 -13.13 0.04
CA PRO A 194 4.22 -12.86 0.26
C PRO A 194 3.33 -13.77 -0.59
N LEU A 195 2.13 -14.04 -0.10
CA LEU A 195 1.10 -14.77 -0.84
C LEU A 195 0.89 -14.13 -2.21
N GLU A 196 1.02 -14.93 -3.26
CA GLU A 196 0.75 -14.50 -4.63
C GLU A 196 -0.74 -14.67 -4.92
N ILE A 197 -1.44 -13.55 -5.09
CA ILE A 197 -2.86 -13.55 -5.46
C ILE A 197 -2.96 -13.85 -6.95
N ARG A 198 -3.44 -15.06 -7.25
CA ARG A 198 -3.64 -15.52 -8.63
C ARG A 198 -5.11 -15.45 -9.01
N TYR A 199 -5.38 -14.83 -10.15
CA TYR A 199 -6.71 -14.75 -10.75
C TYR A 199 -6.96 -15.90 -11.73
N ASP A 200 -8.17 -15.93 -12.28
CA ASP A 200 -8.55 -16.82 -13.37
C ASP A 200 -7.52 -16.74 -14.52
N GLU A 201 -7.29 -17.87 -15.21
CA GLU A 201 -6.27 -17.95 -16.25
C GLU A 201 -6.45 -16.89 -17.35
N THR A 202 -7.70 -16.58 -17.70
CA THR A 202 -8.05 -15.51 -18.65
C THR A 202 -7.55 -14.14 -18.19
N ILE A 203 -7.67 -13.84 -16.88
CA ILE A 203 -7.21 -12.57 -16.31
C ILE A 203 -5.69 -12.53 -16.28
N GLU A 204 -5.04 -13.62 -15.88
CA GLU A 204 -3.57 -13.70 -15.88
C GLU A 204 -2.98 -13.55 -17.29
N GLN A 205 -3.59 -14.18 -18.29
CA GLN A 205 -3.19 -14.02 -19.70
C GLN A 205 -3.35 -12.56 -20.17
N ALA A 206 -4.44 -11.89 -19.76
CA ALA A 206 -4.65 -10.47 -20.07
C ALA A 206 -3.60 -9.57 -19.41
N ILE A 207 -3.22 -9.83 -18.16
CA ILE A 207 -2.16 -9.11 -17.44
C ILE A 207 -0.82 -9.25 -18.17
N GLU A 208 -0.43 -10.46 -18.55
CA GLU A 208 0.86 -10.74 -19.20
C GLU A 208 1.01 -10.10 -20.59
N LEU A 209 -0.09 -9.76 -21.28
CA LEU A 209 -0.04 -8.97 -22.52
C LEU A 209 0.41 -7.52 -22.29
N VAL A 210 0.12 -6.96 -21.12
CA VAL A 210 0.32 -5.54 -20.80
C VAL A 210 1.60 -5.33 -19.99
N ARG A 211 1.87 -6.25 -19.06
CA ARG A 211 2.93 -6.17 -18.06
C ARG A 211 4.34 -5.85 -18.60
N PRO A 212 4.84 -6.45 -19.69
CA PRO A 212 6.18 -6.15 -20.21
C PRO A 212 6.34 -4.68 -20.63
N ILE A 213 5.28 -4.07 -21.17
CA ILE A 213 5.30 -2.67 -21.60
C ILE A 213 5.29 -1.74 -20.39
N ILE A 214 4.50 -2.08 -19.37
CA ILE A 214 4.50 -1.31 -18.11
C ILE A 214 5.87 -1.35 -17.45
N TRP A 215 6.54 -2.51 -17.43
CA TRP A 215 7.90 -2.62 -16.95
C TRP A 215 8.88 -1.72 -17.72
N GLU A 216 8.80 -1.71 -19.05
CA GLU A 216 9.63 -0.86 -19.91
C GLU A 216 9.42 0.64 -19.63
N ILE A 217 8.16 1.08 -19.52
CA ILE A 217 7.81 2.48 -19.27
C ILE A 217 8.25 2.93 -17.87
N THR A 218 8.02 2.09 -16.86
CA THR A 218 8.21 2.46 -15.45
C THR A 218 9.62 2.17 -14.94
N GLY A 219 10.39 1.35 -15.67
CA GLY A 219 11.72 0.88 -15.26
C GLY A 219 11.69 0.07 -13.96
N GLY A 220 10.58 -0.61 -13.67
CA GLY A 220 10.42 -1.41 -12.44
C GLY A 220 10.29 -0.59 -11.15
N LYS A 221 10.01 0.72 -11.25
CA LYS A 221 9.84 1.60 -10.08
C LYS A 221 8.54 1.35 -9.31
N ILE A 222 7.54 0.81 -10.00
CA ILE A 222 6.21 0.45 -9.46
C ILE A 222 5.88 -0.98 -9.85
N ASN A 223 4.91 -1.59 -9.16
CA ASN A 223 4.48 -2.96 -9.42
C ASN A 223 3.78 -3.07 -10.78
N ASP A 224 4.49 -3.58 -11.78
CA ASP A 224 4.05 -3.71 -13.16
C ASP A 224 2.84 -4.63 -13.31
N ARG A 225 2.78 -5.72 -12.55
CA ARG A 225 1.65 -6.66 -12.57
C ARG A 225 0.39 -5.98 -12.04
N TRP A 226 0.47 -5.34 -10.88
CA TRP A 226 -0.67 -4.67 -10.26
C TRP A 226 -1.17 -3.49 -11.10
N VAL A 227 -0.26 -2.67 -11.64
CA VAL A 227 -0.63 -1.57 -12.56
C VAL A 227 -1.31 -2.11 -13.81
N SER A 228 -0.83 -3.22 -14.38
CA SER A 228 -1.47 -3.85 -15.54
C SER A 228 -2.90 -4.28 -15.24
N LEU A 229 -3.14 -4.93 -14.10
CA LEU A 229 -4.48 -5.29 -13.64
C LEU A 229 -5.39 -4.06 -13.52
N LYS A 230 -4.90 -2.97 -12.92
CA LYS A 230 -5.71 -1.76 -12.74
C LYS A 230 -6.00 -1.00 -14.04
N LEU A 231 -5.12 -1.05 -15.03
CA LEU A 231 -5.39 -0.48 -16.35
C LEU A 231 -6.41 -1.31 -17.14
N LEU A 232 -6.54 -2.61 -16.85
CA LEU A 232 -7.60 -3.46 -17.40
C LEU A 232 -8.97 -3.18 -16.77
N ASP A 233 -9.00 -2.80 -15.48
CA ASP A 233 -10.21 -2.42 -14.72
C ASP A 233 -10.76 -1.03 -15.09
N GLU A 234 -10.12 -0.32 -16.04
CA GLU A 234 -10.52 1.02 -16.52
C GLU A 234 -10.72 2.08 -15.43
N ASP A 235 -10.00 1.96 -14.31
CA ASP A 235 -10.04 2.92 -13.21
C ASP A 235 -9.42 4.27 -13.64
N ALA A 236 -10.28 5.24 -13.95
CA ALA A 236 -9.89 6.58 -14.37
C ALA A 236 -9.05 7.31 -13.31
N SER A 237 -9.35 7.11 -12.02
CA SER A 237 -8.61 7.73 -10.92
C SER A 237 -7.19 7.16 -10.84
N MET A 238 -7.03 5.86 -11.07
CA MET A 238 -5.72 5.21 -11.11
C MET A 238 -4.90 5.70 -12.30
N LEU A 239 -5.52 5.84 -13.47
CA LEU A 239 -4.84 6.36 -14.65
C LEU A 239 -4.35 7.80 -14.45
N GLU A 240 -5.16 8.65 -13.81
CA GLU A 240 -4.77 10.03 -13.48
C GLU A 240 -3.57 10.05 -12.51
N SER A 241 -3.63 9.28 -11.42
CA SER A 241 -2.52 9.18 -10.46
C SER A 241 -1.24 8.63 -11.08
N LEU A 242 -1.36 7.61 -11.94
CA LEU A 242 -0.23 7.04 -12.67
C LEU A 242 0.41 8.06 -13.62
N ASN A 243 -0.39 8.81 -14.39
CA ASN A 243 0.10 9.85 -15.28
C ASN A 243 0.81 10.97 -14.52
N LYS A 244 0.25 11.37 -13.37
CA LYS A 244 0.87 12.37 -12.48
C LYS A 244 2.21 11.88 -11.93
N PHE A 245 2.30 10.62 -11.51
CA PHE A 245 3.53 10.00 -11.04
C PHE A 245 4.61 9.93 -12.14
N LEU A 246 4.22 9.57 -13.36
CA LEU A 246 5.11 9.44 -14.51
C LEU A 246 5.53 10.80 -15.10
N GLY A 247 4.71 11.84 -14.92
CA GLY A 247 4.92 13.16 -15.53
C GLY A 247 4.53 13.23 -17.01
N PHE A 248 3.87 12.19 -17.53
CA PHE A 248 3.36 12.11 -18.90
C PHE A 248 2.13 11.20 -18.95
N ASN A 249 1.36 11.27 -20.04
CA ASN A 249 0.24 10.37 -20.25
C ASN A 249 0.72 9.01 -20.75
N ILE A 250 0.58 7.97 -19.93
CA ILE A 250 1.00 6.61 -20.28
C ILE A 250 0.24 6.08 -21.51
N MET A 251 -0.99 6.54 -21.73
CA MET A 251 -1.79 6.16 -22.88
C MET A 251 -1.26 6.73 -24.18
N ASP A 252 -0.27 7.63 -24.19
CA ASP A 252 0.35 8.13 -25.42
C ASP A 252 1.22 7.07 -26.10
N TYR A 253 1.62 6.01 -25.39
CA TYR A 253 2.41 4.90 -25.91
C TYR A 253 1.56 3.98 -26.79
N PRO A 254 1.79 3.93 -28.13
CA PRO A 254 0.93 3.17 -29.04
C PRO A 254 0.92 1.68 -28.75
N MET A 255 2.08 1.13 -28.36
CA MET A 255 2.23 -0.29 -28.02
C MET A 255 1.35 -0.66 -26.81
N LEU A 256 1.32 0.21 -25.78
CA LEU A 256 0.49 -0.02 -24.61
C LEU A 256 -0.99 -0.01 -24.97
N ARG A 257 -1.45 0.98 -25.73
CA ARG A 257 -2.85 1.03 -26.20
C ARG A 257 -3.22 -0.22 -26.98
N GLN A 258 -2.34 -0.67 -27.88
CA GLN A 258 -2.58 -1.86 -28.68
C GLN A 258 -2.72 -3.11 -27.80
N ASN A 259 -1.84 -3.30 -26.82
CA ASN A 259 -1.89 -4.48 -25.95
C ASN A 259 -3.02 -4.42 -24.93
N LEU A 260 -3.37 -3.24 -24.40
CA LEU A 260 -4.58 -3.08 -23.58
C LEU A 260 -5.84 -3.46 -24.37
N ASN A 261 -5.96 -3.02 -25.63
CA ASN A 261 -7.09 -3.39 -26.47
C ASN A 261 -7.13 -4.91 -26.73
N LYS A 262 -6.00 -5.55 -27.01
CA LYS A 262 -5.92 -7.02 -27.17
C LYS A 262 -6.31 -7.74 -25.89
N ALA A 263 -5.83 -7.28 -24.75
CA ALA A 263 -6.13 -7.88 -23.45
C ALA A 263 -7.62 -7.75 -23.09
N ARG A 264 -8.24 -6.59 -23.36
CA ARG A 264 -9.69 -6.39 -23.19
C ARG A 264 -10.51 -7.26 -24.14
N GLN A 265 -10.13 -7.35 -25.42
CA GLN A 265 -10.76 -8.26 -26.37
C GLN A 265 -10.65 -9.73 -25.92
N HIS A 266 -9.51 -10.13 -25.38
CA HIS A 266 -9.32 -11.47 -24.82
C HIS A 266 -10.27 -11.73 -23.64
N LEU A 267 -10.41 -10.78 -22.72
CA LEU A 267 -11.36 -10.87 -21.61
C LEU A 267 -12.80 -10.99 -22.12
N GLU A 268 -13.22 -10.13 -23.05
CA GLU A 268 -14.56 -10.14 -23.63
C GLU A 268 -14.89 -11.43 -24.38
N GLN A 269 -13.93 -11.96 -25.17
CA GLN A 269 -14.09 -13.23 -25.90
C GLN A 269 -14.28 -14.43 -24.95
N ASN A 270 -13.77 -14.33 -23.73
CA ASN A 270 -13.95 -15.33 -22.67
C ASN A 270 -15.09 -14.97 -21.70
N GLY A 271 -15.95 -14.01 -22.07
CA GLY A 271 -17.14 -13.65 -21.31
C GLY A 271 -16.88 -12.87 -20.03
N ILE A 272 -15.75 -12.17 -19.92
CA ILE A 272 -15.41 -11.28 -18.81
C ILE A 272 -15.53 -9.84 -19.28
N HIS A 273 -16.62 -9.17 -18.91
CA HIS A 273 -16.82 -7.74 -19.16
C HIS A 273 -16.21 -6.89 -18.02
N PRO A 274 -15.97 -5.58 -18.22
CA PRO A 274 -15.33 -4.72 -17.21
C PRO A 274 -15.98 -4.78 -15.81
N ASP A 275 -17.30 -4.70 -15.72
CA ASP A 275 -18.00 -4.77 -14.42
C ASP A 275 -17.76 -6.12 -13.71
N GLN A 276 -17.68 -7.21 -14.48
CA GLN A 276 -17.43 -8.55 -13.95
C GLN A 276 -15.96 -8.74 -13.58
N LEU A 277 -15.03 -8.07 -14.27
CA LEU A 277 -13.62 -8.08 -13.93
C LEU A 277 -13.42 -7.52 -12.53
N ARG A 278 -14.05 -6.38 -12.22
CA ARG A 278 -13.98 -5.74 -10.91
C ARG A 278 -14.52 -6.65 -9.81
N ASP A 279 -15.69 -7.26 -10.04
CA ASP A 279 -16.30 -8.22 -9.10
C ASP A 279 -15.40 -9.43 -8.87
N ARG A 280 -14.79 -9.96 -9.94
CA ARG A 280 -13.84 -11.09 -9.84
C ARG A 280 -12.61 -10.71 -9.03
N ILE A 281 -12.00 -9.55 -9.28
CA ILE A 281 -10.85 -9.04 -8.52
C ILE A 281 -11.17 -8.96 -7.02
N VAL A 282 -12.34 -8.42 -6.68
CA VAL A 282 -12.80 -8.31 -5.29
C VAL A 282 -13.05 -9.70 -4.70
N SER A 283 -13.71 -10.61 -5.43
CA SER A 283 -14.08 -11.94 -4.95
C SER A 283 -12.88 -12.84 -4.64
N VAL A 284 -11.82 -12.78 -5.47
CA VAL A 284 -10.60 -13.57 -5.28
C VAL A 284 -9.89 -13.22 -3.97
N SER A 285 -9.97 -11.95 -3.56
CA SER A 285 -9.45 -11.52 -2.25
C SER A 285 -10.17 -12.21 -1.09
N TYR A 286 -11.44 -12.58 -1.24
CA TYR A 286 -12.20 -13.32 -0.21
C TYR A 286 -11.97 -14.84 -0.26
N THR A 287 -11.68 -15.40 -1.43
CA THR A 287 -11.41 -16.84 -1.57
C THR A 287 -10.09 -17.27 -0.92
N HIS A 288 -9.14 -16.34 -0.76
CA HIS A 288 -7.84 -16.58 -0.13
C HIS A 288 -7.85 -16.40 1.40
N LEU A 289 -8.95 -15.94 2.00
CA LEU A 289 -9.15 -15.80 3.45
C LEU A 289 -9.59 -17.11 4.08
#